data_AF-A0A2G9MDY3-F1
#
_entry.id   AF-A0A2G9MDY3-F1
#
_cell.length_a   1.000
_cell.length_b   1.000
_cell.length_c   1.000
_cell.angle_alpha   90.00
_cell.angle_beta   90.00
_cell.angle_gamma   90.00
#
_symmetry.space_group_name_H-M   'P 1'
#
loop_
_entity.id
_entity.type
_entity.pdbx_description
1 polymer ?
#
loop_
_entity_poly.entity_id
_entity_poly.type
_entity_poly.pdbx_seq_one_letter_code
_entity_poly.pdbx_strand_id
1 'polypeptide(L)'
;MIFKIDKKIIRLNEEDLRKDLSYFKEKLKDYEYISFIKGKCKINKFRDYLLTRALSLTNKDISCCDYSAYSEPMGEYLIFMSLRNLRHAKKEEFNKMVDLNQIAVKRDYFLRNLDKFRKTLSGKEIEFINEKNTAFIEIPLVSIELDNPKINTINKLNKLSIEKSFQFNFAVELYSLKARNRLFTSPYLYKILLWAMIHRNWFIIKYLLEKSNMTS
;
A
#
# COMPACT_ATOMS: atom_id res chain seq x y z
N MET A 1 -21.73 16.56 -5.10
CA MET A 1 -21.07 16.50 -6.42
C MET A 1 -20.91 15.03 -6.80
N ILE A 2 -21.63 14.55 -7.81
CA ILE A 2 -21.58 13.15 -8.26
C ILE A 2 -20.53 13.09 -9.37
N PHE A 3 -19.39 12.48 -9.10
CA PHE A 3 -18.35 12.31 -10.10
C PHE A 3 -18.73 11.16 -11.05
N LYS A 4 -19.44 11.48 -12.14
CA LYS A 4 -19.79 10.53 -13.19
C LYS A 4 -18.58 10.28 -14.09
N ILE A 5 -17.90 9.17 -13.82
CA ILE A 5 -17.05 8.50 -14.79
C ILE A 5 -17.83 7.24 -15.21
N ASP A 6 -18.18 7.12 -16.49
CA ASP A 6 -18.90 5.98 -17.10
C ASP A 6 -18.07 4.67 -17.16
N LYS A 7 -17.16 4.45 -16.21
CA LYS A 7 -16.19 3.36 -16.30
C LYS A 7 -16.71 2.10 -15.62
N LYS A 8 -16.92 1.08 -16.45
CA LYS A 8 -17.09 -0.31 -16.04
C LYS A 8 -15.77 -0.81 -15.43
N ILE A 9 -15.56 -0.55 -14.14
CA ILE A 9 -14.49 -1.18 -13.34
C ILE A 9 -15.04 -2.44 -12.66
N ILE A 10 -14.23 -3.49 -12.64
CA ILE A 10 -14.48 -4.67 -11.82
C ILE A 10 -13.37 -4.81 -10.78
N ARG A 11 -13.75 -5.27 -9.59
CA ARG A 11 -12.82 -5.64 -8.54
C ARG A 11 -12.68 -7.15 -8.51
N LEU A 12 -11.47 -7.65 -8.67
CA LEU A 12 -11.14 -9.07 -8.58
C LEU A 12 -10.58 -9.40 -7.20
N ASN A 13 -10.99 -10.54 -6.66
CA ASN A 13 -10.42 -11.09 -5.44
C ASN A 13 -9.36 -12.16 -5.75
N GLU A 14 -8.81 -12.78 -4.70
CA GLU A 14 -7.80 -13.84 -4.85
C GLU A 14 -8.34 -15.10 -5.54
N GLU A 15 -9.61 -15.42 -5.36
CA GLU A 15 -10.23 -16.61 -5.95
C GLU A 15 -10.45 -16.43 -7.46
N ASP A 16 -10.83 -15.23 -7.89
CA ASP A 16 -10.95 -14.86 -9.30
C ASP A 16 -9.65 -15.12 -10.05
N LEU A 17 -8.52 -14.68 -9.47
CA LEU A 17 -7.19 -14.78 -10.08
C LEU A 17 -6.67 -16.21 -10.23
N ARG A 18 -7.32 -17.21 -9.62
CA ARG A 18 -7.03 -18.65 -9.83
C ARG A 18 -7.75 -19.24 -11.04
N LYS A 19 -8.71 -18.53 -11.63
CA LYS A 19 -9.46 -18.99 -12.81
C LYS A 19 -8.63 -18.87 -14.09
N ASP A 20 -9.05 -19.58 -15.13
CA ASP A 20 -8.35 -19.63 -16.43
C ASP A 20 -8.56 -18.38 -17.29
N LEU A 21 -7.90 -18.33 -18.46
CA LEU A 21 -7.98 -17.19 -19.36
C LEU A 21 -9.37 -17.06 -20.03
N SER A 22 -10.03 -18.17 -20.34
CA SER A 22 -11.39 -18.20 -20.92
C SER A 22 -12.39 -17.49 -20.02
N TYR A 23 -12.35 -17.83 -18.72
CA TYR A 23 -13.14 -17.16 -17.69
C TYR A 23 -12.95 -15.64 -17.71
N PHE A 24 -11.70 -15.18 -17.80
CA PHE A 24 -11.40 -13.76 -17.82
C PHE A 24 -11.86 -13.06 -19.10
N LYS A 25 -11.70 -13.69 -20.27
CA LYS A 25 -12.19 -13.11 -21.53
C LYS A 25 -13.70 -12.87 -21.49
N GLU A 26 -14.45 -13.78 -20.89
CA GLU A 26 -15.90 -13.65 -20.74
C GLU A 26 -16.29 -12.66 -19.63
N LYS A 27 -15.79 -12.86 -18.40
CA LYS A 27 -16.13 -12.02 -17.23
C LYS A 27 -15.78 -10.56 -17.43
N LEU A 28 -14.68 -10.28 -18.16
CA LEU A 28 -14.15 -8.94 -18.34
C LEU A 28 -14.60 -8.28 -19.64
N LYS A 29 -15.46 -8.92 -20.46
CA LYS A 29 -15.85 -8.42 -21.78
C LYS A 29 -16.42 -6.99 -21.73
N ASP A 30 -17.19 -6.72 -20.68
CA ASP A 30 -17.84 -5.45 -20.46
C ASP A 30 -16.95 -4.46 -19.71
N TYR A 31 -15.92 -4.89 -19.00
CA TYR A 31 -15.15 -4.00 -18.12
C TYR A 31 -13.95 -3.38 -18.84
N GLU A 32 -13.67 -2.12 -18.57
CA GLU A 32 -12.51 -1.41 -19.11
C GLU A 32 -11.33 -1.47 -18.15
N TYR A 33 -11.61 -1.45 -16.84
CA TYR A 33 -10.61 -1.41 -15.79
C TYR A 33 -10.81 -2.54 -14.79
N ILE A 34 -9.70 -2.95 -14.20
CA ILE A 34 -9.63 -4.01 -13.23
C ILE A 34 -8.90 -3.47 -12.03
N SER A 35 -9.47 -3.67 -10.85
CA SER A 35 -8.82 -3.41 -9.57
C SER A 35 -8.82 -4.68 -8.73
N PHE A 36 -8.10 -4.66 -7.62
CA PHE A 36 -7.90 -5.85 -6.81
C PHE A 36 -8.33 -5.65 -5.35
N ILE A 37 -8.67 -6.76 -4.71
CA ILE A 37 -8.79 -6.87 -3.26
C ILE A 37 -8.10 -8.16 -2.77
N LYS A 38 -7.17 -7.99 -1.83
CA LYS A 38 -6.32 -9.06 -1.29
C LYS A 38 -6.16 -8.90 0.22
N GLY A 39 -6.39 -9.98 0.96
CA GLY A 39 -6.28 -10.00 2.42
C GLY A 39 -7.16 -8.97 3.15
N LYS A 40 -6.85 -8.73 4.43
CA LYS A 40 -7.52 -7.70 5.23
C LYS A 40 -6.99 -6.31 4.85
N CYS A 41 -7.89 -5.46 4.37
CA CYS A 41 -7.61 -4.07 4.04
C CYS A 41 -8.88 -3.22 4.13
N LYS A 42 -8.70 -1.91 4.32
CA LYS A 42 -9.76 -0.90 4.19
C LYS A 42 -9.55 -0.13 2.89
N ILE A 43 -10.59 -0.03 2.08
CA ILE A 43 -10.56 0.66 0.80
C ILE A 43 -11.22 2.03 0.93
N ASN A 44 -10.51 3.09 0.55
CA ASN A 44 -11.11 4.42 0.47
C ASN A 44 -12.25 4.40 -0.57
N LYS A 45 -13.40 5.01 -0.25
CA LYS A 45 -14.57 5.06 -1.15
C LYS A 45 -14.29 5.69 -2.52
N PHE A 46 -13.25 6.52 -2.61
CA PHE A 46 -12.81 7.16 -3.84
C PHE A 46 -11.68 6.42 -4.56
N ARG A 47 -11.18 5.28 -4.04
CA ARG A 47 -10.01 4.57 -4.59
C ARG A 47 -10.18 4.28 -6.08
N ASP A 48 -11.23 3.53 -6.42
CA ASP A 48 -11.43 3.07 -7.80
C ASP A 48 -11.70 4.24 -8.75
N TYR A 49 -12.40 5.26 -8.26
CA TYR A 49 -12.62 6.51 -9.01
C TYR A 49 -11.29 7.19 -9.35
N LEU A 50 -10.42 7.44 -8.36
CA LEU A 50 -9.17 8.14 -8.56
C LEU A 50 -8.19 7.34 -9.43
N LEU A 51 -8.07 6.04 -9.18
CA LEU A 51 -7.22 5.14 -9.96
C LEU A 51 -7.66 5.10 -11.44
N THR A 52 -8.95 4.88 -11.70
CA THR A 52 -9.46 4.83 -13.09
C THR A 52 -9.45 6.18 -13.79
N ARG A 53 -9.60 7.28 -13.04
CA ARG A 53 -9.42 8.64 -13.57
C ARG A 53 -7.97 8.88 -13.99
N ALA A 54 -7.00 8.47 -13.17
CA ALA A 54 -5.58 8.58 -13.52
C ALA A 54 -5.24 7.80 -14.80
N LEU A 55 -5.76 6.58 -14.94
CA LEU A 55 -5.63 5.80 -16.18
C LEU A 55 -6.23 6.52 -17.39
N SER A 56 -7.40 7.16 -17.22
CA SER A 56 -8.05 7.93 -18.28
C SER A 56 -7.20 9.08 -18.78
N LEU A 57 -6.65 9.85 -17.84
CA LEU A 57 -6.01 11.12 -18.13
C LEU A 57 -4.61 10.93 -18.68
N THR A 58 -3.90 9.93 -18.16
CA THR A 58 -2.49 9.69 -18.53
C THR A 58 -2.34 8.71 -19.68
N ASN A 59 -3.42 8.01 -20.05
CA ASN A 59 -3.42 6.90 -21.00
C ASN A 59 -2.46 5.74 -20.65
N LYS A 60 -1.92 5.72 -19.44
CA LYS A 60 -1.04 4.64 -18.96
C LYS A 60 -1.82 3.34 -18.73
N ASP A 61 -1.11 2.23 -18.67
CA ASP A 61 -1.72 0.91 -18.50
C ASP A 61 -2.11 0.61 -17.06
N ILE A 62 -1.32 1.14 -16.11
CA ILE A 62 -1.44 0.88 -14.68
C ILE A 62 -1.60 2.20 -13.94
N SER A 63 -2.36 2.18 -12.85
CA SER A 63 -2.38 3.21 -11.82
C SER A 63 -2.05 2.58 -10.48
N CYS A 64 -1.30 3.31 -9.65
CA CYS A 64 -0.85 2.85 -8.35
C CYS A 64 -1.00 4.00 -7.34
N CYS A 65 -1.78 3.80 -6.29
CA CYS A 65 -1.88 4.75 -5.19
C CYS A 65 -0.92 4.41 -4.06
N ASP A 66 -0.76 5.31 -3.11
CA ASP A 66 -0.10 4.98 -1.84
C ASP A 66 -0.98 4.11 -0.95
N TYR A 67 -0.40 3.53 0.11
CA TYR A 67 -1.16 2.87 1.17
C TYR A 67 -0.68 3.27 2.55
N SER A 68 -1.55 3.14 3.54
CA SER A 68 -1.20 3.21 4.95
C SER A 68 -1.11 1.81 5.56
N ALA A 69 -0.16 1.61 6.47
CA ALA A 69 -0.22 0.48 7.40
C ALA A 69 -1.09 0.90 8.59
N TYR A 70 -2.10 0.10 8.91
CA TYR A 70 -3.11 0.40 9.92
C TYR A 70 -3.13 -0.66 11.02
N SER A 71 -3.26 -0.19 12.26
CA SER A 71 -3.70 -1.02 13.38
C SER A 71 -4.72 -0.25 14.22
N GLU A 72 -5.69 -0.95 14.80
CA GLU A 72 -6.72 -0.32 15.63
C GLU A 72 -6.16 0.55 16.77
N PRO A 73 -5.15 0.12 17.56
CA PRO A 73 -4.64 0.96 18.63
C PRO A 73 -3.84 2.18 18.14
N MET A 74 -3.29 2.14 16.92
CA MET A 74 -2.35 3.16 16.40
C MET A 74 -2.93 4.06 15.31
N GLY A 75 -4.04 3.65 14.68
CA GLY A 75 -4.47 4.23 13.42
C GLY A 75 -3.48 3.92 12.29
N GLU A 76 -3.33 4.87 11.38
CA GLU A 76 -2.38 4.80 10.26
C GLU A 76 -0.97 5.18 10.74
N TYR A 77 -0.15 4.17 11.05
CA TYR A 77 1.15 4.39 11.69
C TYR A 77 2.31 4.54 10.70
N LEU A 78 2.18 4.00 9.48
CA LEU A 78 3.11 4.19 8.37
C LEU A 78 2.34 4.54 7.10
N ILE A 79 2.91 5.37 6.23
CA ILE A 79 2.40 5.59 4.87
C ILE A 79 3.50 5.23 3.87
N PHE A 80 3.20 4.31 2.96
CA PHE A 80 4.08 3.95 1.85
C PHE A 80 3.93 4.94 0.70
N MET A 81 5.00 5.64 0.34
CA MET A 81 5.01 6.62 -0.76
C MET A 81 5.53 5.97 -2.04
N SER A 82 4.64 5.48 -2.91
CA SER A 82 4.94 4.63 -4.05
C SER A 82 5.87 5.29 -5.07
N LEU A 83 5.58 6.53 -5.48
CA LEU A 83 6.40 7.24 -6.46
C LEU A 83 7.78 7.57 -5.91
N ARG A 84 7.82 8.11 -4.70
CA ARG A 84 9.07 8.40 -3.99
C ARG A 84 9.92 7.15 -3.84
N ASN A 85 9.31 6.03 -3.45
CA ASN A 85 10.00 4.77 -3.26
C ASN A 85 10.59 4.25 -4.58
N LEU A 86 9.80 4.25 -5.66
CA LEU A 86 10.27 3.83 -6.98
C LEU A 86 11.54 4.56 -7.43
N ARG A 87 11.69 5.84 -7.07
CA ARG A 87 12.83 6.69 -7.44
C ARG A 87 14.07 6.49 -6.56
N HIS A 88 13.91 5.99 -5.34
CA HIS A 88 14.98 6.00 -4.34
C HIS A 88 15.38 4.62 -3.80
N ALA A 89 14.49 3.64 -3.86
CA ALA A 89 14.79 2.27 -3.43
C ALA A 89 15.35 1.44 -4.58
N LYS A 90 16.05 0.36 -4.23
CA LYS A 90 16.39 -0.68 -5.20
C LYS A 90 15.11 -1.29 -5.75
N LYS A 91 15.11 -1.64 -7.04
CA LYS A 91 13.92 -2.16 -7.72
C LYS A 91 13.32 -3.38 -6.99
N GLU A 92 14.17 -4.29 -6.52
CA GLU A 92 13.78 -5.48 -5.79
C GLU A 92 13.12 -5.13 -4.45
N GLU A 93 13.63 -4.11 -3.75
CA GLU A 93 13.03 -3.64 -2.50
C GLU A 93 11.66 -2.97 -2.75
N PHE A 94 11.56 -2.15 -3.79
CA PHE A 94 10.30 -1.55 -4.21
C PHE A 94 9.26 -2.64 -4.53
N ASN A 95 9.60 -3.62 -5.38
CA ASN A 95 8.68 -4.68 -5.78
C ASN A 95 8.20 -5.52 -4.59
N LYS A 96 9.03 -5.69 -3.55
CA LYS A 96 8.66 -6.32 -2.27
C LYS A 96 7.69 -5.50 -1.43
N MET A 97 7.59 -4.18 -1.63
CA MET A 97 6.75 -3.29 -0.84
C MET A 97 5.43 -2.92 -1.51
N VAL A 98 5.33 -3.04 -2.84
CA VAL A 98 4.08 -2.81 -3.57
C VAL A 98 3.07 -3.92 -3.25
N ASP A 99 1.85 -3.53 -2.92
CA ASP A 99 0.71 -4.39 -2.70
C ASP A 99 -0.30 -4.30 -3.86
N LEU A 100 -0.92 -5.43 -4.18
CA LEU A 100 -1.88 -5.52 -5.29
C LEU A 100 -3.12 -4.64 -5.06
N ASN A 101 -3.49 -4.39 -3.80
CA ASN A 101 -4.62 -3.52 -3.45
C ASN A 101 -4.44 -2.07 -3.92
N GLN A 102 -3.20 -1.62 -4.14
CA GLN A 102 -2.87 -0.27 -4.61
C GLN A 102 -3.18 -0.05 -6.10
N ILE A 103 -3.42 -1.14 -6.83
CA ILE A 103 -3.31 -1.14 -8.29
C ILE A 103 -4.69 -1.19 -8.94
N ALA A 104 -4.87 -0.36 -9.97
CA ALA A 104 -5.84 -0.61 -11.02
C ALA A 104 -5.16 -0.62 -12.39
N VAL A 105 -5.70 -1.41 -13.31
CA VAL A 105 -5.08 -1.69 -14.61
C VAL A 105 -6.12 -1.72 -15.72
N LYS A 106 -5.72 -1.34 -16.94
CA LYS A 106 -6.53 -1.53 -18.15
C LYS A 106 -6.76 -3.02 -18.41
N ARG A 107 -7.98 -3.41 -18.80
CA ARG A 107 -8.35 -4.80 -19.09
C ARG A 107 -7.37 -5.47 -20.05
N ASP A 108 -7.06 -4.83 -21.16
CA ASP A 108 -6.24 -5.45 -22.21
C ASP A 108 -4.80 -5.69 -21.73
N TYR A 109 -4.26 -4.79 -20.90
CA TYR A 109 -2.95 -4.99 -20.29
C TYR A 109 -2.97 -6.18 -19.31
N PHE A 110 -4.01 -6.28 -18.48
CA PHE A 110 -4.20 -7.40 -17.57
C PHE A 110 -4.25 -8.74 -18.31
N LEU A 111 -5.09 -8.85 -19.35
CA LEU A 111 -5.24 -10.08 -20.14
C LEU A 111 -3.91 -10.51 -20.80
N ARG A 112 -3.15 -9.55 -21.35
CA ARG A 112 -1.82 -9.82 -21.94
C ARG A 112 -0.75 -10.21 -20.91
N ASN A 113 -0.94 -9.87 -19.64
CA ASN A 113 0.04 -10.07 -18.57
C ASN A 113 -0.51 -10.94 -17.42
N LEU A 114 -1.55 -11.74 -17.65
CA LEU A 114 -2.29 -12.46 -16.62
C LEU A 114 -1.38 -13.29 -15.70
N ASP A 115 -0.38 -13.96 -16.27
CA ASP A 115 0.55 -14.78 -15.49
C ASP A 115 1.41 -13.98 -14.52
N LYS A 116 1.72 -12.71 -14.84
CA LYS A 116 2.41 -11.82 -13.90
C LYS A 116 1.51 -11.54 -12.71
N PHE A 117 0.24 -11.18 -12.93
CA PHE A 117 -0.73 -10.96 -11.86
C PHE A 117 -0.93 -12.21 -11.00
N ARG A 118 -1.02 -13.40 -11.61
CA ARG A 118 -1.10 -14.67 -10.86
C ARG A 118 0.10 -14.92 -9.98
N LYS A 119 1.31 -14.65 -10.47
CA LYS A 119 2.54 -14.77 -9.65
C LYS A 119 2.50 -13.88 -8.40
N THR A 120 1.86 -12.70 -8.47
CA THR A 120 1.73 -11.83 -7.29
C THR A 120 0.81 -12.40 -6.19
N LEU A 121 -0.11 -13.31 -6.56
CA LEU A 121 -0.92 -14.00 -5.56
C LEU A 121 -0.10 -14.94 -4.69
N SER A 122 0.82 -15.69 -5.30
CA SER A 122 1.70 -16.64 -4.60
C SER A 122 2.80 -15.97 -3.77
N GLY A 123 2.66 -14.67 -3.50
CA GLY A 123 3.60 -13.89 -2.71
C GLY A 123 4.85 -13.47 -3.48
N LYS A 124 4.91 -13.71 -4.80
CA LYS A 124 6.00 -13.18 -5.62
C LYS A 124 5.85 -11.67 -5.79
N GLU A 125 7.00 -11.04 -6.03
CA GLU A 125 7.13 -9.59 -6.12
C GLU A 125 6.39 -9.01 -7.34
N ILE A 126 5.96 -7.74 -7.23
CA ILE A 126 5.28 -7.04 -8.31
C ILE A 126 6.31 -6.35 -9.21
N GLU A 127 6.69 -6.99 -10.31
CA GLU A 127 7.79 -6.53 -11.19
C GLU A 127 7.33 -5.69 -12.39
N PHE A 128 6.03 -5.49 -12.58
CA PHE A 128 5.46 -4.87 -13.77
C PHE A 128 5.17 -3.37 -13.63
N ILE A 129 5.45 -2.77 -12.47
CA ILE A 129 5.30 -1.33 -12.23
C ILE A 129 6.57 -0.58 -12.62
N ASN A 130 6.42 0.55 -13.32
CA ASN A 130 7.50 1.50 -13.60
C ASN A 130 6.93 2.88 -14.00
N GLU A 131 7.81 3.90 -14.08
CA GLU A 131 7.39 5.26 -14.43
C GLU A 131 6.77 5.38 -15.82
N LYS A 132 7.14 4.53 -16.79
CA LYS A 132 6.62 4.61 -18.16
C LYS A 132 5.18 4.13 -18.25
N ASN A 133 4.85 3.00 -17.62
CA ASN A 133 3.54 2.36 -17.75
C ASN A 133 2.58 2.63 -16.58
N THR A 134 3.04 3.28 -15.51
CA THR A 134 2.25 3.49 -14.28
C THR A 134 1.99 4.96 -13.98
N ALA A 135 0.72 5.30 -13.72
CA ALA A 135 0.28 6.57 -13.18
C ALA A 135 0.28 6.48 -11.65
N PHE A 136 1.08 7.30 -10.98
CA PHE A 136 1.16 7.29 -9.52
C PHE A 136 0.21 8.32 -8.92
N ILE A 137 -0.46 7.93 -7.84
CA ILE A 137 -1.34 8.80 -7.05
C ILE A 137 -0.78 8.85 -5.64
N GLU A 138 -0.20 9.99 -5.26
CA GLU A 138 0.45 10.21 -3.96
C GLU A 138 -0.59 10.50 -2.85
N ILE A 139 -1.59 9.62 -2.75
CA ILE A 139 -2.64 9.65 -1.74
C ILE A 139 -2.82 8.22 -1.22
N PRO A 140 -2.82 7.99 0.11
CA PRO A 140 -3.09 6.67 0.67
C PRO A 140 -4.57 6.33 0.50
N LEU A 141 -4.90 5.55 -0.53
CA LEU A 141 -6.28 5.16 -0.83
C LEU A 141 -6.64 3.74 -0.33
N VAL A 142 -5.68 3.08 0.30
CA VAL A 142 -5.83 1.76 0.92
C VAL A 142 -5.14 1.76 2.27
N SER A 143 -5.78 1.17 3.26
CA SER A 143 -5.15 0.85 4.54
C SER A 143 -4.95 -0.66 4.64
N ILE A 144 -3.71 -1.10 4.71
CA ILE A 144 -3.34 -2.51 4.88
C ILE A 144 -3.31 -2.80 6.39
N GLU A 145 -4.10 -3.77 6.83
CA GLU A 145 -4.20 -4.11 8.26
C GLU A 145 -3.02 -4.98 8.70
N LEU A 146 -2.74 -4.97 10.01
CA LEU A 146 -1.63 -5.69 10.64
C LEU A 146 -1.53 -7.18 10.29
N ASP A 147 -2.68 -7.86 10.21
CA ASP A 147 -2.76 -9.29 9.88
C ASP A 147 -2.47 -9.58 8.40
N ASN A 148 -2.35 -8.54 7.57
CA ASN A 148 -2.04 -8.72 6.17
C ASN A 148 -0.59 -9.24 6.03
N PRO A 149 -0.35 -10.33 5.26
CA PRO A 149 0.99 -10.87 5.03
C PRO A 149 2.01 -9.83 4.57
N LYS A 150 1.54 -8.74 3.93
CA LYS A 150 2.38 -7.64 3.51
C LYS A 150 3.11 -6.95 4.66
N ILE A 151 2.46 -6.79 5.81
CA ILE A 151 3.07 -6.14 6.98
C ILE A 151 4.26 -6.97 7.50
N ASN A 152 4.16 -8.30 7.46
CA ASN A 152 5.28 -9.17 7.81
C ASN A 152 6.49 -8.99 6.86
N THR A 153 6.25 -8.75 5.57
CA THR A 153 7.31 -8.42 4.62
C THR A 153 7.97 -7.09 4.97
N ILE A 154 7.18 -6.06 5.33
CA ILE A 154 7.70 -4.74 5.71
C ILE A 154 8.58 -4.84 6.96
N ASN A 155 8.16 -5.60 7.98
CA ASN A 155 8.90 -5.79 9.23
C ASN A 155 10.25 -6.51 9.05
N LYS A 156 10.45 -7.22 7.92
CA LYS A 156 11.71 -7.90 7.59
C LYS A 156 12.70 -7.03 6.81
N LEU A 157 12.27 -5.85 6.34
CA LEU A 157 13.13 -4.94 5.62
C LEU A 157 14.19 -4.34 6.56
N ASN A 158 15.34 -3.97 5.98
CA ASN A 158 16.32 -3.22 6.74
C ASN A 158 15.78 -1.81 7.04
N LYS A 159 16.28 -1.21 8.13
CA LYS A 159 15.84 0.09 8.63
C LYS A 159 15.94 1.20 7.58
N LEU A 160 17.06 1.26 6.85
CA LEU A 160 17.30 2.31 5.85
C LEU A 160 16.26 2.26 4.72
N SER A 161 15.89 1.05 4.29
CA SER A 161 14.82 0.86 3.31
C SER A 161 13.49 1.37 3.85
N ILE A 162 13.14 1.06 5.11
CA ILE A 162 11.90 1.56 5.73
C ILE A 162 11.88 3.09 5.80
N GLU A 163 12.96 3.72 6.26
CA GLU A 163 13.09 5.19 6.36
C GLU A 163 12.99 5.92 5.03
N LYS A 164 13.49 5.32 3.94
CA LYS A 164 13.37 5.90 2.59
C LYS A 164 11.99 5.70 1.99
N SER A 165 11.28 4.66 2.42
CA SER A 165 10.08 4.15 1.77
C SER A 165 8.78 4.65 2.41
N PHE A 166 8.81 4.92 3.70
CA PHE A 166 7.62 5.23 4.48
C PHE A 166 7.72 6.58 5.20
N GLN A 167 6.59 7.25 5.30
CA GLN A 167 6.39 8.33 6.27
C GLN A 167 5.98 7.71 7.62
N PHE A 168 6.60 8.17 8.70
CA PHE A 168 6.40 7.64 10.04
C PHE A 168 5.36 8.48 10.79
N ASN A 169 4.08 8.26 10.48
CA ASN A 169 2.99 8.96 11.16
C ASN A 169 3.04 8.79 12.67
N PHE A 170 3.45 7.62 13.17
CA PHE A 170 3.64 7.42 14.59
C PHE A 170 4.68 8.37 15.21
N ALA A 171 5.76 8.67 14.48
CA ALA A 171 6.79 9.58 14.94
C ALA A 171 6.27 11.03 14.92
N VAL A 172 5.51 11.41 13.89
CA VAL A 172 4.85 12.72 13.80
C VAL A 172 3.95 12.96 15.02
N GLU A 173 3.13 11.97 15.39
CA GLU A 173 2.26 12.05 16.56
C GLU A 173 3.07 12.19 17.86
N LEU A 174 4.12 11.39 18.04
CA LEU A 174 5.00 11.48 19.21
C LEU A 174 5.71 12.84 19.32
N TYR A 175 6.20 13.39 18.21
CA TYR A 175 6.83 14.72 18.19
C TYR A 175 5.81 15.82 18.53
N SER A 176 4.58 15.73 18.01
CA SER A 176 3.47 16.63 18.36
C SER A 176 3.16 16.59 19.86
N LEU A 177 3.10 15.39 20.45
CA LEU A 177 2.87 15.21 21.88
C LEU A 177 4.04 15.74 22.73
N LYS A 178 5.29 15.54 22.29
CA LYS A 178 6.48 16.10 22.94
C LYS A 178 6.44 17.63 22.93
N ALA A 179 6.15 18.25 21.79
CA ALA A 179 6.04 19.70 21.66
C ALA A 179 4.96 20.32 22.58
N ARG A 180 3.92 19.53 22.92
CA ARG A 180 2.85 19.94 23.85
C ARG A 180 3.12 19.57 25.31
N ASN A 181 4.31 19.04 25.65
CA ASN A 181 4.65 18.51 26.97
C ASN A 181 3.67 17.41 27.46
N ARG A 182 3.10 16.64 26.52
CA ARG A 182 2.12 15.56 26.81
C ARG A 182 2.61 14.17 26.44
N LEU A 183 3.91 14.01 26.17
CA LEU A 183 4.48 12.74 25.71
C LEU A 183 4.25 11.60 26.69
N PHE A 184 4.49 11.83 27.98
CA PHE A 184 4.32 10.83 29.04
C PHE A 184 2.92 10.80 29.66
N THR A 185 2.08 11.80 29.39
CA THR A 185 0.70 11.82 29.88
C THR A 185 -0.30 11.28 28.85
N SER A 186 0.07 11.25 27.58
CA SER A 186 -0.73 10.65 26.52
C SER A 186 -0.63 9.12 26.55
N PRO A 187 -1.76 8.41 26.42
CA PRO A 187 -1.73 6.95 26.32
C PRO A 187 -1.06 6.46 25.03
N TYR A 188 -0.86 7.34 24.02
CA TYR A 188 -0.32 6.95 22.72
C TYR A 188 1.08 6.32 22.81
N LEU A 189 1.99 6.91 23.61
CA LEU A 189 3.35 6.38 23.81
C LEU A 189 3.32 4.95 24.36
N TYR A 190 2.50 4.71 25.39
CA TYR A 190 2.38 3.40 26.01
C TYR A 190 1.71 2.40 25.08
N LYS A 191 0.67 2.83 24.35
CA LYS A 191 0.01 2.01 23.35
C LYS A 191 0.98 1.58 22.25
N ILE A 192 1.84 2.48 21.74
CA ILE A 192 2.76 2.11 20.66
C ILE A 192 3.87 1.19 21.12
N LEU A 193 4.41 1.40 22.32
CA LEU A 193 5.44 0.52 22.89
C LEU A 193 4.86 -0.88 23.13
N LEU A 194 3.71 -0.96 23.80
CA LEU A 194 3.05 -2.24 24.07
C LEU A 194 2.68 -2.97 22.79
N TRP A 195 2.09 -2.26 21.83
CA TRP A 195 1.74 -2.82 20.52
C TRP A 195 2.96 -3.31 19.75
N ALA A 196 4.03 -2.51 19.69
CA ALA A 196 5.24 -2.90 18.99
C ALA A 196 5.91 -4.13 19.61
N MET A 197 5.84 -4.30 20.94
CA MET A 197 6.32 -5.51 21.62
C MET A 197 5.47 -6.73 21.31
N ILE A 198 4.13 -6.64 21.46
CA ILE A 198 3.19 -7.75 21.21
C ILE A 198 3.32 -8.26 19.78
N HIS A 199 3.40 -7.35 18.81
CA HIS A 199 3.45 -7.68 17.39
C HIS A 199 4.87 -7.81 16.84
N ARG A 200 5.89 -7.80 17.72
CA ARG A 200 7.31 -7.95 17.36
C ARG A 200 7.75 -6.96 16.28
N ASN A 201 7.20 -5.76 16.29
CA ASN A 201 7.58 -4.68 15.39
C ASN A 201 8.85 -3.99 15.92
N TRP A 202 9.96 -4.72 15.83
CA TRP A 202 11.27 -4.30 16.32
C TRP A 202 11.77 -3.02 15.66
N PHE A 203 11.31 -2.72 14.44
CA PHE A 203 11.64 -1.50 13.75
C PHE A 203 11.19 -0.26 14.56
N ILE A 204 9.93 -0.23 15.03
CA ILE A 204 9.42 0.89 15.83
C ILE A 204 10.19 1.01 17.14
N ILE A 205 10.42 -0.11 17.84
CA ILE A 205 11.16 -0.11 19.11
C ILE A 205 12.57 0.48 18.92
N LYS A 206 13.31 0.01 17.91
CA LYS A 206 14.65 0.52 17.59
C LYS A 206 14.63 2.00 17.23
N TYR A 207 13.66 2.43 16.42
CA TYR A 207 13.51 3.83 16.04
C TYR A 207 13.33 4.73 17.27
N LEU A 208 12.48 4.33 18.22
CA LEU A 208 12.22 5.11 19.44
C LEU A 208 13.45 5.19 20.36
N LEU A 209 14.16 4.08 20.56
CA LEU A 209 15.37 4.05 21.41
C LEU A 209 16.46 4.99 20.88
N GLU A 210 16.74 4.94 19.58
CA GLU A 210 17.76 5.82 18.99
C GLU A 210 17.39 7.30 19.10
N LYS A 211 16.13 7.65 18.83
CA LYS A 211 15.69 9.05 18.92
C LYS A 211 15.64 9.56 20.36
N SER A 212 15.48 8.68 21.35
CA SER A 212 15.61 9.05 22.76
C SER A 212 17.06 9.42 23.13
N ASN A 213 18.04 8.63 22.65
CA ASN A 213 19.47 8.85 22.92
C ASN A 213 20.06 10.06 22.16
N MET A 214 19.44 10.50 21.07
CA MET A 214 19.83 11.74 20.38
C MET A 214 19.31 13.02 21.06
N THR A 215 18.51 12.87 22.13
CA THR A 215 17.89 14.00 22.86
C THR A 215 18.32 14.11 24.33
N SER A 216 19.28 13.27 24.73
CA SER A 216 20.03 13.34 25.99
C SER A 216 21.43 13.90 25.72
#